data_AF-A0A4Q4T0T5-F1
#
_entry.id   AF-A0A4Q4T0T5-F1
#
_cell.length_a   1.000
_cell.length_b   1.000
_cell.length_c   1.000
_cell.angle_alpha   90.00
_cell.angle_beta   90.00
_cell.angle_gamma   90.00
#
_symmetry.space_group_name_H-M   'P 1'
#
loop_
_entity.id
_entity.type
_entity.pdbx_description
1 polymer ?
#
loop_
_entity_poly.entity_id
_entity_poly.type
_entity_poly.pdbx_seq_one_letter_code
_entity_poly.pdbx_strand_id
1 'polypeptide(L)'
;MSLGLELPAEYGYAITVAAASLLLNPYHMILTTRARKASGIPYPNAYATAEQANKDPKAMAFNCAQRAHANYTENITPFLGFLLISSLEFPRAGAALGGIWVLGRIWYAMGYTGSNGPNGRRPGAYMGFFSSLGLLAMTVFASVKRLPQF
;
A
#
# COMPACT_ATOMS: atom_id res chain seq x y z
N MET A 1 -4.22 22.44 31.54
CA MET A 1 -3.21 21.45 31.14
C MET A 1 -3.13 21.43 29.63
N SER A 2 -1.98 21.76 29.05
CA SER A 2 -1.73 21.62 27.60
C SER A 2 -1.06 20.28 27.34
N LEU A 3 -1.58 19.49 26.40
CA LEU A 3 -0.89 18.31 25.89
C LEU A 3 0.08 18.73 24.79
N GLY A 4 1.39 18.69 25.07
CA GLY A 4 2.44 18.86 24.07
C GLY A 4 2.78 17.52 23.44
N LEU A 5 2.77 17.44 22.11
CA LEU A 5 3.28 16.28 21.37
C LEU A 5 4.72 16.54 20.95
N GLU A 6 5.66 16.01 21.71
CA GLU A 6 7.07 15.99 21.32
C GLU A 6 7.36 14.78 20.44
N LEU A 7 7.95 15.02 19.28
CA LEU A 7 8.30 13.97 18.32
C LEU A 7 9.75 13.51 18.57
N PRO A 8 10.02 12.20 18.56
CA PRO A 8 11.39 11.71 18.64
C PRO A 8 12.19 12.15 17.40
N ALA A 9 13.50 12.36 17.56
CA ALA A 9 14.36 12.84 16.47
C ALA A 9 14.27 11.94 15.22
N GLU A 10 14.11 10.63 15.41
CA GLU A 10 14.00 9.64 14.35
C GLU A 10 12.61 9.55 13.71
N TYR A 11 11.61 10.27 14.21
CA TYR A 11 10.27 10.28 13.63
C TYR A 11 10.25 10.73 12.16
N GLY A 12 11.25 11.51 11.76
CA GLY A 12 11.47 11.90 10.37
C GLY A 12 11.48 10.71 9.41
N TYR A 13 11.99 9.54 9.83
CA TYR A 13 11.98 8.33 8.99
C TYR A 13 10.57 7.86 8.64
N ALA A 14 9.65 7.89 9.62
CA ALA A 14 8.26 7.51 9.40
C ALA A 14 7.55 8.50 8.46
N ILE A 15 7.83 9.79 8.59
CA ILE A 15 7.32 10.82 7.68
C ILE A 15 7.87 10.61 6.26
N THR A 16 9.15 10.30 6.10
CA THR A 16 9.75 9.99 4.79
C THR A 16 9.07 8.78 4.15
N VAL A 17 8.81 7.72 4.92
CA VAL A 17 8.10 6.54 4.42
C VAL A 17 6.65 6.85 4.07
N ALA A 18 5.96 7.66 4.87
CA ALA A 18 4.62 8.14 4.57
C ALA A 18 4.61 8.92 3.24
N ALA A 19 5.53 9.87 3.06
CA ALA A 19 5.67 10.63 1.82
C ALA A 19 6.00 9.73 0.62
N ALA A 20 6.91 8.78 0.78
CA ALA A 20 7.25 7.81 -0.27
C ALA A 20 6.05 6.94 -0.65
N SER A 21 5.21 6.55 0.31
CA SER A 21 4.00 5.79 0.04
C SER A 21 3.04 6.59 -0.87
N LEU A 22 2.89 7.90 -0.66
CA LEU A 22 2.01 8.74 -1.51
C LEU A 22 2.43 8.73 -2.99
N LEU A 23 3.73 8.59 -3.29
CA LEU A 23 4.26 8.47 -4.65
C LEU A 23 3.87 7.14 -5.34
N LEU A 24 3.37 6.16 -4.60
CA LEU A 24 2.86 4.92 -5.20
C LEU A 24 1.52 5.12 -5.91
N ASN A 25 0.72 6.12 -5.53
CA ASN A 25 -0.54 6.40 -6.23
C ASN A 25 -0.31 6.75 -7.72
N PRO A 26 0.55 7.73 -8.10
CA PRO A 26 0.86 7.98 -9.50
C PRO A 26 1.54 6.79 -10.19
N TYR A 27 2.34 5.99 -9.48
CA TYR A 27 2.88 4.75 -10.03
C TYR A 27 1.78 3.77 -10.47
N HIS A 28 0.77 3.54 -9.62
CA HIS A 28 -0.39 2.72 -9.98
C HIS A 28 -1.23 3.35 -11.11
N MET A 29 -1.38 4.68 -11.15
CA MET A 29 -2.06 5.38 -12.25
C MET A 29 -1.34 5.19 -13.60
N ILE A 30 0.00 5.23 -13.60
CA ILE A 30 0.80 5.01 -14.81
C ILE A 30 0.61 3.57 -15.31
N LEU A 31 0.66 2.57 -14.42
CA LEU A 31 0.46 1.17 -14.79
C LEU A 31 -0.94 0.92 -15.36
N THR A 32 -1.98 1.44 -14.71
CA THR A 32 -3.37 1.28 -15.15
C THR A 32 -3.63 1.97 -16.48
N THR A 33 -3.10 3.19 -16.67
CA THR A 33 -3.25 3.94 -17.94
C THR A 33 -2.55 3.23 -19.08
N ARG A 34 -1.32 2.75 -18.88
CA ARG A 34 -0.57 1.99 -19.88
C ARG A 34 -1.32 0.70 -20.26
N ALA A 35 -1.77 -0.06 -19.28
CA ALA A 35 -2.50 -1.30 -19.51
C ALA A 35 -3.84 -1.06 -20.20
N ARG A 36 -4.58 0.00 -19.85
CA ARG A 36 -5.82 0.39 -20.52
C ARG A 36 -5.61 0.68 -21.99
N LYS A 37 -4.59 1.49 -22.31
CA LYS A 37 -4.26 1.84 -23.69
C LYS A 37 -3.91 0.58 -24.49
N ALA A 38 -3.18 -0.36 -23.88
CA ALA A 38 -2.81 -1.61 -24.52
C ALA A 38 -3.98 -2.57 -24.74
N SER A 39 -4.95 -2.62 -23.83
CA SER A 39 -6.12 -3.49 -23.92
C SER A 39 -7.25 -2.93 -24.80
N GLY A 40 -7.23 -1.62 -25.09
CA GLY A 40 -8.27 -0.96 -25.88
C GLY A 40 -9.63 -0.86 -25.17
N ILE A 41 -9.68 -1.12 -23.86
CA ILE A 41 -10.94 -1.06 -23.10
C ILE A 41 -11.40 0.40 -22.96
N PRO A 42 -12.54 0.78 -23.58
CA PRO A 42 -13.00 2.16 -23.60
C PRO A 42 -13.48 2.60 -22.21
N TYR A 43 -13.39 3.91 -21.96
CA TYR A 43 -14.14 4.54 -20.87
C TYR A 43 -15.64 4.49 -21.20
N PRO A 44 -16.54 4.39 -20.21
CA PRO A 44 -16.31 4.45 -18.76
C PRO A 44 -16.04 3.10 -18.08
N ASN A 45 -15.78 2.02 -18.84
CA ASN A 45 -15.60 0.70 -18.24
C ASN A 45 -14.40 0.68 -17.30
N ALA A 46 -14.66 0.36 -16.03
CA ALA A 46 -13.63 0.27 -14.99
C ALA A 46 -12.72 -0.95 -15.22
N TYR A 47 -13.30 -2.07 -15.68
CA TYR A 47 -12.62 -3.34 -15.95
C TYR A 47 -13.07 -3.89 -17.32
N ALA A 48 -12.24 -4.75 -17.92
CA ALA A 48 -12.67 -5.66 -18.97
C ALA A 48 -13.59 -6.73 -18.40
N THR A 49 -14.53 -7.24 -19.20
CA THR A 49 -15.38 -8.37 -18.79
C THR A 49 -14.56 -9.64 -18.59
N ALA A 50 -15.10 -10.61 -17.86
CA ALA A 50 -14.43 -11.90 -17.64
C ALA A 50 -14.11 -12.61 -18.97
N GLU A 51 -15.03 -12.56 -19.94
CA GLU A 51 -14.80 -13.12 -21.27
C GLU A 51 -13.66 -12.44 -22.01
N GLN A 52 -13.60 -11.10 -21.98
CA GLN A 52 -12.52 -10.34 -22.61
C GLN A 52 -11.17 -10.65 -21.95
N ALA A 53 -11.12 -10.66 -20.61
CA ALA A 53 -9.90 -10.95 -19.87
C ALA A 53 -9.40 -12.38 -20.10
N ASN A 54 -10.29 -13.36 -20.22
CA ASN A 54 -9.91 -14.75 -20.49
C ASN A 54 -9.40 -14.97 -21.93
N LYS A 55 -9.86 -14.14 -22.89
CA LYS A 55 -9.49 -14.25 -24.31
C LYS A 55 -8.26 -13.41 -24.67
N ASP A 56 -8.09 -12.25 -24.04
CA ASP A 56 -6.99 -11.32 -24.32
C ASP A 56 -6.12 -11.09 -23.07
N PRO A 57 -4.85 -11.53 -23.09
CA PRO A 57 -3.89 -11.26 -22.03
C PRO A 57 -3.73 -9.77 -21.69
N LYS A 58 -3.91 -8.86 -22.66
CA LYS A 58 -3.83 -7.42 -22.40
C LYS A 58 -5.02 -6.92 -21.59
N ALA A 59 -6.22 -7.42 -21.89
CA ALA A 59 -7.42 -7.17 -21.08
C ALA A 59 -7.26 -7.72 -19.66
N MET A 60 -6.67 -8.91 -19.49
CA MET A 60 -6.34 -9.45 -18.17
C MET A 60 -5.33 -8.57 -17.42
N ALA A 61 -4.25 -8.13 -18.09
CA ALA A 61 -3.24 -7.26 -17.50
C ALA A 61 -3.84 -5.91 -17.06
N PHE A 62 -4.79 -5.37 -17.84
CA PHE A 62 -5.56 -4.18 -17.46
C PHE A 62 -6.38 -4.41 -16.19
N ASN A 63 -7.12 -5.52 -16.10
CA ASN A 63 -7.86 -5.87 -14.89
C ASN A 63 -6.95 -6.03 -13.67
N CYS A 64 -5.79 -6.66 -13.85
CA CYS A 64 -4.79 -6.83 -12.81
C CYS A 64 -4.24 -5.47 -12.34
N ALA A 65 -3.91 -4.57 -13.27
CA ALA A 65 -3.43 -3.22 -12.95
C ALA A 65 -4.48 -2.42 -12.18
N GLN A 66 -5.74 -2.45 -12.63
CA GLN A 66 -6.86 -1.78 -11.96
C GLN A 66 -7.09 -2.34 -10.56
N ARG A 67 -7.08 -3.67 -10.40
CA ARG A 67 -7.25 -4.29 -9.09
C ARG A 67 -6.08 -3.97 -8.16
N ALA A 68 -4.85 -3.91 -8.67
CA ALA A 68 -3.69 -3.51 -7.90
C ALA A 68 -3.81 -2.07 -7.39
N HIS A 69 -4.27 -1.14 -8.24
CA HIS A 69 -4.49 0.24 -7.85
C HIS A 69 -5.60 0.37 -6.80
N ALA A 70 -6.76 -0.25 -7.04
CA ALA A 70 -7.87 -0.25 -6.10
C ALA A 70 -7.49 -0.86 -4.74
N ASN A 71 -6.73 -1.97 -4.74
CA ASN A 71 -6.25 -2.56 -3.50
C ASN A 71 -5.27 -1.66 -2.75
N TYR A 72 -4.41 -0.92 -3.46
CA TYR A 72 -3.55 0.07 -2.85
C TYR A 72 -4.36 1.20 -2.20
N THR A 73 -5.36 1.76 -2.90
CA THR A 73 -6.21 2.84 -2.37
C THR A 73 -7.05 2.41 -1.16
N GLU A 74 -7.49 1.14 -1.11
CA GLU A 74 -8.20 0.58 0.05
C GLU A 74 -7.32 0.50 1.31
N ASN A 75 -6.00 0.39 1.13
CA ASN A 75 -5.08 0.07 2.23
C ASN A 75 -4.13 1.20 2.61
N ILE A 76 -3.97 2.22 1.77
CA ILE A 76 -3.09 3.35 2.08
C ILE A 76 -3.55 4.12 3.32
N THR A 77 -4.87 4.31 3.47
CA THR A 77 -5.45 5.03 4.62
C THR A 77 -5.17 4.33 5.95
N PRO A 78 -5.52 3.05 6.16
CA PRO A 78 -5.19 2.36 7.41
C PRO A 78 -3.67 2.24 7.61
N PHE A 79 -2.90 2.02 6.54
CA PHE A 79 -1.44 1.98 6.61
C PHE A 79 -0.84 3.27 7.19
N LEU A 80 -1.25 4.43 6.67
CA LEU A 80 -0.76 5.73 7.16
C LEU A 80 -1.12 5.93 8.63
N GLY A 81 -2.32 5.52 9.04
CA GLY A 81 -2.72 5.53 10.45
C GLY A 81 -1.79 4.69 11.31
N PHE A 82 -1.54 3.43 10.92
CA PHE A 82 -0.67 2.55 11.69
C PHE A 82 0.77 3.04 11.73
N LEU A 83 1.32 3.49 10.59
CA LEU A 83 2.68 3.98 10.49
C LEU A 83 2.91 5.20 11.39
N LEU A 84 2.06 6.22 11.28
CA LEU A 84 2.24 7.47 12.01
C LEU A 84 2.02 7.27 13.50
N ILE A 85 0.98 6.54 13.92
CA ILE A 85 0.69 6.33 15.34
C ILE A 85 1.76 5.45 16.00
N SER A 86 2.09 4.30 15.42
CA SER A 86 3.11 3.40 16.01
C SER A 86 4.50 4.06 16.09
N SER A 87 4.85 4.90 15.12
CA SER A 87 6.17 5.54 15.07
C SER A 87 6.37 6.61 16.14
N LEU A 88 5.31 7.07 16.80
CA LEU A 88 5.44 7.97 17.96
C LEU A 88 6.21 7.31 19.11
N GLU A 89 6.06 5.99 19.27
CA GLU A 89 6.79 5.20 20.27
C GLU A 89 7.95 4.40 19.67
N PHE A 90 7.83 4.01 18.39
CA PHE A 90 8.78 3.10 17.74
C PHE A 90 9.24 3.63 16.37
N PRO A 91 9.90 4.80 16.29
CA PRO A 91 10.15 5.49 15.03
C PRO A 91 10.96 4.66 14.02
N ARG A 92 12.00 3.95 14.49
CA ARG A 92 12.87 3.13 13.62
C ARG A 92 12.17 1.87 13.12
N ALA A 93 11.48 1.15 14.01
CA ALA A 93 10.76 -0.08 13.66
C ALA A 93 9.54 0.22 12.78
N GLY A 94 8.79 1.29 13.09
CA GLY A 94 7.66 1.75 12.29
C GLY A 94 8.10 2.13 10.88
N ALA A 95 9.19 2.89 10.75
CA ALA A 95 9.76 3.21 9.43
C ALA A 95 10.25 1.96 8.68
N ALA A 96 10.90 1.01 9.34
CA ALA A 96 11.37 -0.23 8.69
C ALA A 96 10.19 -1.07 8.16
N LEU A 97 9.17 -1.32 8.97
CA LEU A 97 7.96 -2.04 8.54
C LEU A 97 7.20 -1.26 7.47
N GLY A 98 7.14 0.07 7.58
CA GLY A 98 6.54 0.92 6.57
C GLY A 98 7.28 0.84 5.22
N GLY A 99 8.61 0.80 5.24
CA GLY A 99 9.44 0.58 4.06
C GLY A 99 9.18 -0.79 3.42
N ILE A 100 9.08 -1.85 4.23
CA ILE A 100 8.71 -3.19 3.77
C ILE A 100 7.32 -3.16 3.10
N TRP A 101 6.37 -2.44 3.68
CA TRP A 101 5.04 -2.29 3.09
C TRP A 101 5.09 -1.59 1.72
N VAL A 102 5.83 -0.48 1.61
CA VAL A 102 6.01 0.27 0.36
C VAL A 102 6.63 -0.62 -0.72
N LEU A 103 7.71 -1.34 -0.39
CA LEU A 103 8.34 -2.31 -1.30
C LEU A 103 7.37 -3.44 -1.69
N GLY A 104 6.61 -3.94 -0.72
CA GLY A 104 5.56 -4.93 -0.94
C GLY A 104 4.51 -4.45 -1.94
N ARG A 105 4.11 -3.17 -1.90
CA ARG A 105 3.16 -2.59 -2.87
C ARG A 105 3.73 -2.47 -4.28
N ILE A 106 4.99 -2.10 -4.41
CA ILE A 106 5.68 -2.09 -5.71
C ILE A 106 5.70 -3.50 -6.29
N TRP A 107 6.14 -4.49 -5.50
CA TRP A 107 6.20 -5.89 -5.91
C TRP A 107 4.82 -6.47 -6.22
N TYR A 108 3.82 -6.14 -5.42
CA TYR A 108 2.43 -6.56 -5.64
C TYR A 108 1.96 -6.08 -7.01
N ALA A 109 2.13 -4.80 -7.33
CA ALA A 109 1.70 -4.24 -8.60
C ALA A 109 2.46 -4.85 -9.79
N MET A 110 3.80 -4.90 -9.72
CA MET A 110 4.63 -5.48 -10.80
C MET A 110 4.32 -6.96 -11.04
N GLY A 111 4.17 -7.73 -9.96
CA GLY A 111 3.88 -9.16 -10.05
C GLY A 111 2.48 -9.42 -10.60
N TYR A 112 1.49 -8.62 -10.20
CA TYR A 112 0.12 -8.76 -10.68
C TYR A 112 -0.03 -8.42 -12.16
N THR A 113 0.70 -7.40 -12.65
CA THR A 113 0.67 -6.99 -14.06
C THR A 113 1.68 -7.72 -14.95
N GLY A 114 2.55 -8.54 -14.35
CA GLY A 114 3.57 -9.32 -15.04
C GLY A 114 3.04 -10.64 -15.62
N SER A 115 3.96 -11.48 -16.10
CA SER A 115 3.66 -12.77 -16.75
C SER A 115 2.93 -13.78 -15.86
N ASN A 116 3.07 -13.66 -14.55
CA ASN A 116 2.41 -14.54 -13.57
C ASN A 116 0.96 -14.14 -13.28
N GLY A 117 0.49 -13.03 -13.86
CA GLY A 117 -0.88 -12.52 -13.71
C GLY A 117 -1.34 -12.47 -12.25
N PRO A 118 -2.56 -12.95 -11.93
CA PRO A 118 -3.10 -12.90 -10.58
C PRO A 118 -2.28 -13.56 -9.48
N ASN A 119 -1.47 -14.57 -9.82
CA ASN A 119 -0.63 -15.26 -8.84
C ASN A 119 0.65 -14.50 -8.53
N GLY A 120 1.14 -13.65 -9.44
CA GLY A 120 2.37 -12.88 -9.25
C GLY A 120 2.28 -11.86 -8.12
N ARG A 121 1.08 -11.49 -7.66
CA ARG A 121 0.86 -10.56 -6.55
C ARG A 121 1.25 -11.12 -5.17
N ARG A 122 1.33 -12.45 -5.02
CA ARG A 122 1.41 -13.12 -3.71
C ARG A 122 2.59 -12.67 -2.85
N PRO A 123 3.85 -12.56 -3.35
CA PRO A 123 4.97 -12.13 -2.52
C PRO A 123 4.75 -10.73 -1.93
N GLY A 124 4.35 -9.76 -2.76
CA GLY A 124 4.04 -8.41 -2.30
C GLY A 124 2.84 -8.35 -1.34
N ALA A 125 1.88 -9.27 -1.51
CA ALA A 125 0.73 -9.39 -0.61
C ALA A 125 1.16 -9.85 0.79
N TYR A 126 2.04 -10.85 0.88
CA TYR A 126 2.57 -11.33 2.17
C TYR A 126 3.42 -10.26 2.85
N MET A 127 4.31 -9.58 2.11
CA MET A 127 5.11 -8.47 2.64
C MET A 127 4.21 -7.39 3.25
N GLY A 128 3.20 -6.93 2.51
CA GLY A 128 2.27 -5.91 2.97
C GLY A 128 1.40 -6.38 4.15
N PHE A 129 0.97 -7.64 4.16
CA PHE A 129 0.15 -8.18 5.24
C PHE A 129 0.91 -8.23 6.57
N PHE A 130 2.10 -8.85 6.58
CA PHE A 130 2.87 -9.02 7.80
C PHE A 130 3.42 -7.68 8.32
N SER A 131 3.81 -6.76 7.43
CA SER A 131 4.22 -5.43 7.85
C SER A 131 3.07 -4.61 8.44
N SER A 132 1.89 -4.63 7.81
CA SER A 132 0.69 -3.98 8.35
C SER A 132 0.27 -4.57 9.70
N LEU A 133 0.37 -5.89 9.88
CA LEU A 133 0.04 -6.55 11.15
C LEU A 133 0.99 -6.12 12.27
N GLY A 134 2.29 -6.03 11.98
CA GLY A 134 3.28 -5.50 12.92
C GLY A 134 3.01 -4.05 13.30
N LEU A 135 2.76 -3.18 12.31
CA LEU A 135 2.42 -1.78 12.54
C LEU A 135 1.13 -1.61 13.35
N LEU A 136 0.11 -2.44 13.09
CA LEU A 136 -1.14 -2.44 13.84
C LEU A 136 -0.91 -2.82 15.31
N ALA A 137 -0.16 -3.90 15.57
CA ALA A 137 0.16 -4.32 16.94
C ALA A 137 0.92 -3.21 17.69
N MET A 138 1.91 -2.58 17.05
CA MET A 138 2.66 -1.46 17.62
C MET A 138 1.77 -0.23 17.85
N THR A 139 0.81 0.02 16.97
CA THR A 139 -0.18 1.11 17.11
C THR A 139 -1.05 0.92 18.34
N VAL A 140 -1.56 -0.29 18.56
CA VAL A 140 -2.37 -0.63 19.75
C VAL A 140 -1.52 -0.43 21.01
N PHE A 141 -0.30 -0.97 21.03
CA PHE A 141 0.60 -0.82 22.17
C PHE A 141 0.92 0.65 22.47
N ALA A 142 1.29 1.42 21.45
CA ALA A 142 1.60 2.83 21.58
C ALA A 142 0.40 3.64 22.10
N SER A 143 -0.80 3.31 21.62
CA SER A 143 -2.04 3.97 22.06
C SER A 143 -2.35 3.68 23.53
N VAL A 144 -2.26 2.42 23.96
CA VAL A 144 -2.51 2.01 25.35
C VAL A 144 -1.49 2.65 26.29
N LYS A 145 -0.20 2.68 25.92
CA LYS A 145 0.86 3.30 26.71
C LYS A 145 0.63 4.79 26.97
N ARG A 146 -0.04 5.49 26.05
CA ARG A 146 -0.32 6.93 26.12
C ARG A 146 -1.62 7.28 26.85
N LEU A 147 -2.39 6.30 27.31
CA LEU A 147 -3.56 6.58 28.15
C LEU A 147 -3.11 7.21 29.48
N PRO A 148 -3.84 8.21 30.00
CA PRO A 148 -3.54 8.76 31.32
C PRO A 148 -3.65 7.66 32.37
N GLN A 149 -2.65 7.57 33.25
CA GLN A 149 -2.73 6.71 34.42
C GLN A 149 -3.47 7.48 35.50
N PHE A 150 -4.63 6.95 35.92
CA PHE A 150 -5.45 7.49 37.00
C PHE A 150 -4.92 7.02 38.36
#